data_AF-A0A1F6CKU0-F1
#
_entry.id   AF-A0A1F6CKU0-F1
#
_cell.length_a   1.000
_cell.length_b   1.000
_cell.length_c   1.000
_cell.angle_alpha   90.00
_cell.angle_beta   90.00
_cell.angle_gamma   90.00
#
_symmetry.space_group_name_H-M   'P 1'
#
loop_
_entity.id
_entity.type
_entity.pdbx_description
1 polymer ?
#
loop_
_entity_poly.entity_id
_entity_poly.type
_entity_poly.pdbx_seq_one_letter_code
_entity_poly.pdbx_strand_id
1 'polypeptide(L)'
;MQLYIFGYGSLMNLKSRKKTLPGNRAVLPTQLSGFQRKINALVDGYLFLNIVPAKGNVEGVLIPVTLAELEVFKTREPGYERVDVTEKIKAGVKGKVYAFIAPDVEYPEKKIPRSYLLTCTRGMDEVTRNRWFQETLINNPIEEDVEKPVYEFNA
;
A
#
# COMPACT_ATOMS: atom_id res chain seq x y z
N MET A 1 8.79 15.95 -16.91
CA MET A 1 7.79 16.03 -15.80
C MET A 1 7.99 14.80 -14.93
N GLN A 2 8.09 14.94 -13.60
CA GLN A 2 8.36 13.81 -12.70
C GLN A 2 7.09 13.01 -12.40
N LEU A 3 7.20 11.68 -12.34
CA LEU A 3 6.11 10.78 -11.94
C LEU A 3 6.42 10.14 -10.58
N TYR A 4 5.37 9.94 -9.79
CA TYR A 4 5.44 9.28 -8.49
C TYR A 4 4.32 8.26 -8.34
N ILE A 5 4.61 7.22 -7.56
CA ILE A 5 3.60 6.35 -6.96
C ILE A 5 3.48 6.68 -5.49
N PHE A 6 2.26 6.84 -4.99
CA PHE A 6 1.97 6.89 -3.58
C PHE A 6 1.81 5.46 -3.03
N GLY A 7 2.83 5.00 -2.31
CA GLY A 7 2.82 3.70 -1.64
C GLY A 7 2.28 3.82 -0.21
N TYR A 8 1.19 3.11 0.08
CA TYR A 8 0.51 3.14 1.37
C TYR A 8 0.43 1.77 2.07
N GLY A 9 0.94 0.72 1.42
CA GLY A 9 0.99 -0.65 1.95
C GLY A 9 2.39 -1.25 1.86
N SER A 10 2.52 -2.43 1.26
CA SER A 10 3.81 -3.15 1.19
C SER A 10 4.95 -2.36 0.54
N LEU A 11 4.65 -1.39 -0.35
CA LEU A 11 5.65 -0.50 -0.95
C LEU A 11 6.37 0.43 0.06
N MET A 12 5.80 0.60 1.26
CA MET A 12 6.48 1.26 2.37
C MET A 12 7.69 0.45 2.86
N ASN A 13 7.63 -0.88 2.72
CA ASN A 13 8.72 -1.77 3.06
C ASN A 13 9.82 -1.75 1.98
N LEU A 14 11.06 -1.46 2.39
CA LEU A 14 12.19 -1.36 1.46
C LEU A 14 12.43 -2.65 0.66
N LYS A 15 12.36 -3.83 1.30
CA LYS A 15 12.59 -5.12 0.62
C LYS A 15 11.51 -5.39 -0.41
N SER A 16 10.24 -5.15 -0.05
CA SER A 16 9.11 -5.32 -0.98
C SER A 16 9.24 -4.37 -2.16
N ARG A 17 9.59 -3.10 -1.91
CA ARG A 17 9.78 -2.09 -2.95
C ARG A 17 10.91 -2.45 -3.91
N LYS A 18 12.04 -2.97 -3.42
CA LYS A 18 13.19 -3.34 -4.27
C LYS A 18 12.89 -4.45 -5.27
N LYS A 19 11.94 -5.35 -4.97
CA LYS A 19 11.49 -6.38 -5.92
C LYS A 19 10.70 -5.78 -7.08
N THR A 20 9.85 -4.79 -6.80
CA THR A 20 9.02 -4.14 -7.82
C THR A 20 9.77 -3.06 -8.59
N LEU A 21 10.62 -2.30 -7.90
CA LEU A 21 11.42 -1.20 -8.42
C LEU A 21 12.88 -1.44 -8.04
N PRO A 22 13.62 -2.19 -8.86
CA PRO A 22 15.03 -2.43 -8.64
C PRO A 22 15.82 -1.11 -8.53
N GLY A 23 16.79 -1.09 -7.63
CA GLY A 23 17.67 0.06 -7.37
C GLY A 23 17.46 0.73 -6.01
N ASN A 24 18.35 1.68 -5.69
CA ASN A 24 18.23 2.50 -4.48
C ASN A 24 17.55 3.82 -4.85
N ARG A 25 16.31 4.00 -4.41
CA ARG A 25 15.54 5.24 -4.58
C ARG A 25 15.22 5.84 -3.24
N ALA A 26 15.48 7.14 -3.12
CA ALA A 26 14.94 7.93 -2.04
C ALA A 26 13.41 7.91 -2.14
N VAL A 27 12.76 7.77 -1.00
CA VAL A 27 11.32 7.94 -0.87
C VAL A 27 11.03 9.12 0.02
N LEU A 28 9.96 9.84 -0.29
CA LEU A 28 9.55 11.01 0.46
C LEU A 28 8.32 10.64 1.29
N PRO A 29 8.40 10.63 2.63
CA PRO A 29 7.22 10.48 3.48
C PRO A 29 6.22 11.58 3.17
N THR A 30 4.93 11.23 3.07
CA THR A 30 3.86 12.20 2.84
C THR A 30 2.52 11.71 3.39
N GLN A 31 1.50 12.54 3.22
CA GLN A 31 0.12 12.20 3.52
C GLN A 31 -0.77 12.43 2.30
N LEU A 32 -1.67 11.50 2.08
CA LEU A 32 -2.74 11.57 1.08
C LEU A 32 -4.05 11.91 1.79
N SER A 33 -4.70 13.00 1.39
CA SER A 33 -5.95 13.48 2.00
C SER A 33 -7.21 12.91 1.31
N GLY A 34 -8.30 12.79 2.08
CA GLY A 34 -9.60 12.34 1.57
C GLY A 34 -9.72 10.82 1.44
N PHE A 35 -8.86 10.07 2.13
CA PHE A 35 -8.87 8.61 2.16
C PHE A 35 -8.65 8.06 3.57
N GLN A 36 -8.96 6.78 3.74
CA GLN A 36 -8.63 5.96 4.90
C GLN A 36 -8.08 4.60 4.45
N ARG A 37 -7.17 4.00 5.23
CA ARG A 37 -6.67 2.64 4.98
C ARG A 37 -7.72 1.61 5.36
N LYS A 38 -7.96 0.63 4.48
CA LYS A 38 -8.89 -0.48 4.69
C LYS A 38 -8.32 -1.75 4.08
N ILE A 39 -8.44 -2.89 4.76
CA ILE A 39 -8.02 -4.17 4.20
C ILE A 39 -9.23 -4.83 3.54
N ASN A 40 -9.37 -4.62 2.23
CA ASN A 40 -10.46 -5.20 1.44
C ASN A 40 -10.12 -5.43 -0.03
N ALA A 41 -8.86 -5.28 -0.43
CA ALA A 41 -8.46 -5.61 -1.79
C ALA A 41 -8.28 -7.12 -1.92
N LEU A 42 -9.13 -7.76 -2.73
CA LEU A 42 -9.06 -9.19 -2.98
C LEU A 42 -8.00 -9.50 -4.05
N VAL A 43 -6.95 -10.23 -3.67
CA VAL A 43 -5.91 -10.74 -4.58
C VAL A 43 -5.64 -12.19 -4.23
N ASP A 44 -5.66 -13.08 -5.23
CA ASP A 44 -5.35 -14.52 -5.07
C ASP A 44 -6.05 -15.20 -3.86
N GLY A 45 -7.29 -14.80 -3.59
CA GLY A 45 -8.11 -15.38 -2.52
C GLY A 45 -7.89 -14.79 -1.12
N TYR A 46 -7.00 -13.80 -0.96
CA TYR A 46 -6.69 -13.13 0.29
C TYR A 46 -6.97 -11.63 0.22
N LEU A 47 -7.08 -10.99 1.40
CA LEU A 47 -7.29 -9.56 1.51
C LEU A 47 -6.00 -8.80 1.81
N PHE A 48 -5.80 -7.74 1.05
CA PHE A 48 -4.65 -6.84 1.12
C PHE A 48 -5.10 -5.39 1.32
N LEU A 49 -4.11 -4.51 1.57
CA LEU A 49 -4.37 -3.14 1.93
C LEU A 49 -4.84 -2.31 0.73
N ASN A 50 -5.93 -1.59 0.94
CA ASN A 50 -6.50 -0.62 0.04
C ASN A 50 -6.57 0.75 0.72
N ILE A 51 -6.94 1.76 -0.06
CA ILE A 51 -7.41 3.06 0.44
C ILE A 51 -8.81 3.33 -0.10
N VAL A 52 -9.72 3.77 0.76
CA VAL A 52 -11.10 4.08 0.39
C VAL A 52 -11.42 5.55 0.68
N PRO A 53 -12.29 6.21 -0.11
CA PRO A 53 -12.68 7.59 0.15
C PRO A 53 -13.25 7.77 1.55
N ALA A 54 -12.66 8.67 2.33
CA ALA A 54 -13.09 8.97 3.69
C ALA A 54 -12.59 10.36 4.12
N LYS A 55 -13.23 10.96 5.12
CA LYS A 55 -12.72 12.20 5.73
C LYS A 55 -11.52 11.85 6.63
N GLY A 56 -10.34 11.76 6.03
CA GLY A 56 -9.11 11.34 6.71
C GLY A 56 -7.84 11.65 5.94
N ASN A 57 -6.71 11.23 6.50
CA ASN A 57 -5.41 11.25 5.84
C ASN A 57 -4.77 9.87 5.94
N VAL A 58 -4.12 9.44 4.87
CA VAL A 58 -3.34 8.21 4.84
C VAL A 58 -1.87 8.58 4.79
N GLU A 59 -1.11 8.12 5.77
CA GLU A 59 0.36 8.17 5.73
C GLU A 59 0.90 7.18 4.69
N GLY A 60 1.95 7.60 3.99
CA GLY A 60 2.60 6.77 3.00
C GLY A 60 3.88 7.40 2.49
N VAL A 61 4.36 6.89 1.36
CA VAL A 61 5.60 7.34 0.74
C VAL A 61 5.41 7.64 -0.74
N LEU A 62 6.06 8.69 -1.23
CA LEU A 62 6.19 8.95 -2.65
C LEU A 62 7.43 8.25 -3.18
N ILE A 63 7.24 7.49 -4.24
CA ILE A 63 8.28 6.71 -4.90
C ILE A 63 8.43 7.25 -6.32
N PRO A 64 9.58 7.85 -6.69
CA PRO A 64 9.79 8.32 -8.05
C PRO A 64 9.84 7.13 -9.01
N VAL A 65 9.12 7.25 -10.13
CA VAL A 65 9.05 6.22 -11.17
C VAL A 65 9.21 6.81 -12.56
N THR A 66 9.65 5.97 -13.49
CA THR A 66 9.56 6.24 -14.92
C THR A 66 8.18 5.85 -15.45
N LEU A 67 7.86 6.27 -16.67
CA LEU A 67 6.60 5.87 -17.32
C LEU A 67 6.52 4.35 -17.54
N ALA A 68 7.63 3.72 -17.95
CA ALA A 68 7.69 2.27 -18.16
C ALA A 68 7.40 1.50 -16.87
N GLU A 69 7.95 1.96 -15.74
CA GLU A 69 7.70 1.34 -14.44
C GLU A 69 6.27 1.52 -13.96
N LEU A 70 5.67 2.69 -14.22
CA LEU A 70 4.26 2.92 -13.90
C LEU A 70 3.34 1.93 -14.63
N GLU A 71 3.66 1.58 -15.89
CA GLU A 71 2.92 0.57 -16.64
C GLU A 71 3.17 -0.85 -16.11
N VAL A 72 4.39 -1.16 -15.65
CA VAL A 72 4.67 -2.44 -14.95
C VAL A 72 3.81 -2.58 -13.69
N PHE A 73 3.61 -1.52 -12.91
CA PHE A 73 2.74 -1.57 -11.73
C PHE A 73 1.30 -1.94 -12.07
N LYS A 74 0.78 -1.45 -13.20
CA LYS A 74 -0.56 -1.80 -13.66
C LYS A 74 -0.71 -3.32 -13.91
N THR A 75 0.37 -3.99 -14.33
CA THR A 75 0.35 -5.45 -14.52
C THR A 75 0.52 -6.24 -13.22
N ARG A 76 1.17 -5.66 -12.20
CA ARG A 76 1.47 -6.32 -10.93
C ARG A 76 0.32 -6.27 -9.92
N GLU A 77 -0.59 -5.30 -10.03
CA GLU A 77 -1.66 -5.07 -9.05
C GLU A 77 -3.03 -5.46 -9.66
N PRO A 78 -3.27 -6.75 -10.01
CA PRO A 78 -4.58 -7.17 -10.51
C PRO A 78 -5.64 -6.85 -9.46
N GLY A 79 -6.73 -6.21 -9.88
CA GLY A 79 -7.79 -5.74 -8.99
C GLY A 79 -7.62 -4.32 -8.48
N TYR A 80 -6.53 -3.62 -8.83
CA TYR A 80 -6.36 -2.19 -8.55
C TYR A 80 -6.40 -1.35 -9.82
N GLU A 81 -6.97 -0.16 -9.70
CA GLU A 81 -7.00 0.86 -10.74
C GLU A 81 -6.01 1.99 -10.43
N ARG A 82 -5.36 2.51 -11.47
CA ARG A 82 -4.48 3.67 -11.35
C ARG A 82 -5.30 4.96 -11.25
N VAL A 83 -5.21 5.65 -10.12
CA VAL A 83 -5.93 6.90 -9.82
C VAL A 83 -4.93 8.05 -9.68
N ASP A 84 -5.17 9.17 -10.37
CA ASP A 84 -4.42 10.42 -10.17
C ASP A 84 -4.82 11.05 -8.83
N VAL A 85 -3.86 11.17 -7.92
CA VAL A 85 -4.05 11.72 -6.57
C VAL A 85 -3.20 12.97 -6.34
N THR A 86 -2.66 13.56 -7.40
CA THR A 86 -1.69 14.68 -7.33
C THR A 86 -2.17 15.80 -6.41
N GLU A 87 -3.39 16.27 -6.61
CA GLU A 87 -3.98 17.40 -5.85
C GLU A 87 -4.33 17.06 -4.38
N LYS A 88 -4.22 15.78 -3.99
CA LYS A 88 -4.56 15.31 -2.64
C LYS A 88 -3.33 15.09 -1.76
N ILE A 89 -2.13 15.20 -2.32
CA ILE A 89 -0.85 15.00 -1.62
C ILE A 89 -0.44 16.27 -0.87
N LYS A 90 -0.21 16.14 0.45
CA LYS A 90 0.16 17.30 1.29
C LYS A 90 1.56 17.85 1.04
N ALA A 91 2.52 17.03 0.65
CA ALA A 91 3.93 17.46 0.55
C ALA A 91 4.24 18.39 -0.64
N GLY A 92 3.25 18.74 -1.46
CA GLY A 92 3.41 19.70 -2.57
C GLY A 92 4.54 19.28 -3.53
N VAL A 93 4.31 18.28 -4.38
CA VAL A 93 5.33 17.79 -5.32
C VAL A 93 5.20 18.38 -6.71
N LYS A 94 6.34 18.65 -7.36
CA LYS A 94 6.40 19.05 -8.77
C LYS A 94 6.34 17.82 -9.67
N GLY A 95 5.15 17.28 -9.90
CA GLY A 95 4.97 16.09 -10.74
C GLY A 95 3.56 15.50 -10.61
N LYS A 96 3.32 14.38 -11.31
CA LYS A 96 2.09 13.61 -11.16
C LYS A 96 2.26 12.50 -10.14
N VAL A 97 1.26 12.31 -9.28
CA VAL A 97 1.23 11.25 -8.28
C VAL A 97 0.06 10.33 -8.56
N TYR A 98 0.35 9.05 -8.66
CA TYR A 98 -0.66 8.00 -8.83
C TYR A 98 -0.73 7.11 -7.61
N ALA A 99 -1.93 6.71 -7.23
CA ALA A 99 -2.18 5.60 -6.33
C ALA A 99 -2.81 4.45 -7.11
N PHE A 100 -2.60 3.22 -6.67
CA PHE A 100 -3.33 2.06 -7.16
C PHE A 100 -4.43 1.80 -6.14
N ILE A 101 -5.70 1.72 -6.54
CA ILE A 101 -6.84 1.62 -5.62
C ILE A 101 -7.75 0.48 -6.07
N ALA A 102 -8.09 -0.44 -5.17
CA ALA A 102 -9.03 -1.52 -5.46
C ALA A 102 -10.48 -1.08 -5.20
N PRO A 103 -11.49 -1.74 -5.80
CA PRO A 103 -12.89 -1.48 -5.48
C PRO A 103 -13.19 -1.61 -3.99
N ASP A 104 -14.04 -0.73 -3.45
CA ASP A 104 -14.51 -0.81 -2.08
C ASP A 104 -15.63 -1.86 -1.95
N VAL A 105 -15.21 -3.12 -1.85
CA VAL A 105 -16.11 -4.29 -1.74
C VAL A 105 -15.77 -5.06 -0.46
N GLU A 106 -16.79 -5.50 0.27
CA GLU A 106 -16.62 -6.33 1.48
C GLU A 106 -16.55 -7.81 1.10
N TYR A 107 -15.66 -8.55 1.77
CA TYR A 107 -15.50 -9.99 1.58
C TYR A 107 -15.45 -10.72 2.93
N PRO A 108 -16.58 -10.87 3.65
CA PRO A 108 -16.58 -11.30 5.05
C PRO A 108 -15.85 -12.63 5.33
N GLU A 109 -15.94 -13.57 4.39
CA GLU A 109 -15.34 -14.91 4.50
C GLU A 109 -13.83 -14.96 4.16
N LYS A 110 -13.28 -13.87 3.60
CA LYS A 110 -11.88 -13.83 3.18
C LYS A 110 -10.99 -13.40 4.34
N LYS A 111 -9.76 -13.91 4.33
CA LYS A 111 -8.79 -13.73 5.40
C LYS A 111 -7.68 -12.77 5.01
N ILE A 112 -7.04 -12.22 6.03
CA ILE A 112 -5.87 -11.33 5.91
C ILE A 112 -4.63 -12.13 6.33
N PRO A 113 -3.59 -12.28 5.48
CA PRO A 113 -2.36 -12.94 5.89
C PRO A 113 -1.63 -12.15 6.98
N ARG A 114 -1.27 -12.79 8.11
CA ARG A 114 -0.45 -12.14 9.15
C ARG A 114 0.91 -11.72 8.58
N SER A 115 1.51 -12.54 7.74
CA SER A 115 2.77 -12.25 7.04
C SER A 115 2.72 -10.91 6.27
N TYR A 116 1.58 -10.57 5.68
CA TYR A 116 1.36 -9.31 4.99
C TYR A 116 1.26 -8.11 5.96
N LEU A 117 0.50 -8.24 7.05
CA LEU A 117 0.43 -7.19 8.08
C LEU A 117 1.81 -6.89 8.68
N LEU A 118 2.60 -7.93 8.94
CA LEU A 118 3.98 -7.80 9.39
C LEU A 118 4.85 -7.12 8.33
N THR A 119 4.62 -7.39 7.05
CA THR A 119 5.31 -6.70 5.95
C THR A 119 5.08 -5.19 5.98
N CYS A 120 3.82 -4.77 6.06
CA CYS A 120 3.43 -3.36 6.06
C CYS A 120 4.01 -2.60 7.25
N THR A 121 4.12 -3.27 8.40
CA THR A 121 4.55 -2.65 9.66
C THR A 121 6.03 -2.85 10.00
N ARG A 122 6.76 -3.67 9.23
CA ARG A 122 8.16 -3.99 9.51
C ARG A 122 9.05 -2.77 9.36
N GLY A 123 9.80 -2.46 10.41
CA GLY A 123 10.66 -1.28 10.51
C GLY A 123 10.02 -0.08 11.22
N MET A 124 8.73 -0.17 11.56
CA MET A 124 8.07 0.80 12.43
C MET A 124 8.38 0.49 13.91
N ASP A 125 8.62 1.52 14.71
CA ASP A 125 8.58 1.43 16.16
C ASP A 125 7.17 1.06 16.64
N GLU A 126 7.04 0.70 17.92
CA GLU A 126 5.78 0.25 18.51
C GLU A 126 4.67 1.31 18.44
N VAL A 127 4.99 2.58 18.70
CA VAL A 127 4.01 3.67 18.70
C VAL A 127 3.46 3.88 17.30
N THR A 128 4.34 3.92 16.31
CA THR A 128 3.98 4.06 14.89
C THR A 128 3.16 2.85 14.42
N ARG A 129 3.54 1.64 14.82
CA ARG A 129 2.82 0.41 14.48
C ARG A 129 1.41 0.38 15.08
N ASN A 130 1.27 0.75 16.35
CA ASN A 130 -0.04 0.78 17.01
C ASN A 130 -0.96 1.81 16.35
N ARG A 131 -0.44 3.01 16.03
CA ARG A 131 -1.19 4.00 15.25
C ARG A 131 -1.61 3.45 13.89
N TRP A 132 -0.70 2.77 13.19
CA TRP A 132 -1.00 2.17 11.88
C TRP A 132 -2.20 1.22 11.96
N PHE A 133 -2.27 0.37 12.99
CA PHE A 133 -3.40 -0.54 13.21
C PHE A 133 -4.69 0.19 13.57
N GLN A 134 -4.64 1.21 14.44
CA GLN A 134 -5.83 1.98 14.83
C GLN A 134 -6.46 2.74 13.67
N GLU A 135 -5.65 3.22 12.72
CA GLU A 135 -6.12 3.96 11.56
C GLU A 135 -6.59 3.06 10.40
N THR A 136 -6.25 1.76 10.44
CA THR A 136 -6.59 0.81 9.39
C THR A 136 -7.88 0.08 9.73
N LEU A 137 -8.86 0.14 8.84
CA LEU A 137 -10.08 -0.67 8.96
C LEU A 137 -9.74 -2.14 8.67
N ILE A 138 -9.83 -2.96 9.71
CA ILE A 138 -9.57 -4.41 9.68
C ILE A 138 -10.81 -5.11 10.23
N ASN A 139 -11.65 -5.61 9.32
CA ASN A 139 -12.94 -6.23 9.67
C ASN A 139 -12.94 -7.75 9.45
N ASN A 140 -11.85 -8.29 8.94
CA ASN A 140 -11.73 -9.69 8.52
C ASN A 140 -10.81 -10.49 9.44
N PRO A 141 -11.02 -11.81 9.55
CA PRO A 141 -10.14 -12.68 10.31
C PRO A 141 -8.72 -12.67 9.74
N ILE A 142 -7.75 -12.73 10.64
CA ILE A 142 -6.33 -12.84 10.31
C ILE A 142 -5.96 -14.33 10.22
N GLU A 143 -5.32 -14.72 9.13
CA GLU A 143 -4.71 -16.05 8.99
C GLU A 143 -3.29 -16.05 9.58
N GLU A 144 -3.04 -16.97 10.50
CA GLU A 144 -1.72 -17.20 11.10
C GLU A 144 -0.84 -18.00 10.13
N ASP A 145 -0.23 -17.32 9.16
CA ASP A 145 0.55 -17.93 8.08
C ASP A 145 2.06 -17.72 8.24
N VAL A 146 2.56 -17.32 9.41
CA VAL A 146 3.97 -16.92 9.60
C VAL A 146 4.95 -18.06 9.29
N GLU A 147 4.58 -19.30 9.60
CA GLU A 147 5.43 -20.48 9.34
C GLU A 147 5.49 -20.86 7.85
N LYS A 148 4.42 -20.59 7.10
CA LYS A 148 4.31 -20.86 5.67
C LYS A 148 3.59 -19.68 5.00
N PRO A 149 4.32 -18.59 4.70
CA PRO A 149 3.70 -17.32 4.35
C PRO A 149 2.96 -17.42 3.02
N VAL A 150 1.71 -16.97 3.01
CA VAL A 150 0.97 -16.70 1.78
C VAL A 150 1.59 -15.50 1.06
N TYR A 151 2.00 -14.51 1.84
CA TYR A 151 2.78 -13.38 1.36
C TYR A 151 4.26 -13.61 1.69
N GLU A 152 4.95 -14.34 0.82
CA GLU A 152 6.37 -14.65 1.01
C GLU A 152 7.29 -13.47 0.66
N PHE A 153 8.02 -13.03 1.68
CA PHE A 153 9.40 -12.67 1.45
C PHE A 153 10.20 -13.98 1.37
N ASN A 154 10.57 -14.45 0.18
CA ASN A 154 11.80 -15.25 0.09
C ASN A 154 12.91 -14.39 0.73
N ALA A 155 13.41 -14.91 1.86
CA ALA A 155 14.29 -14.24 2.81
C ALA A 155 15.63 -13.85 2.20
#